data_AF-A0A1J5B3C6-F1
#
_entry.id   AF-A0A1J5B3C6-F1
#
_cell.length_a   1.000
_cell.length_b   1.000
_cell.length_c   1.000
_cell.angle_alpha   90.00
_cell.angle_beta   90.00
_cell.angle_gamma   90.00
#
_symmetry.space_group_name_H-M   'P 1'
#
loop_
_entity.id
_entity.type
_entity.pdbx_description
1 polymer ?
#
loop_
_entity_poly.entity_id
_entity_poly.type
_entity_poly.pdbx_seq_one_letter_code
_entity_poly.pdbx_strand_id
1 'polypeptide(L)'
;MFNICNNYHVYYNAKNNNFALLNNMNHLVIIYIKSCIMKNLNLLAIFIIAVLASCTNEVEVVDNNVNNNNNNNGNLITDTACNPNTVYFVNDILPILSSSCAYSGCHDNITATHGIKLGSYADVMASGVVSAGSPSNSNLYQAITGGEDMMPPSPKTPLTAFQQTQIRDWISQGAKNNFCDDGCDSSNVTFSGTILPLMNSYCTGCHSGSAPSGGIAITNYTNVSAIAQNGKLYGSITHSAGFSAMPKNGTKLSDCNIAKVRIWIAAGTVNN
;
A
#
# COMPACT_ATOMS: atom_id res chain seq x y z
N MET A 1 -10.55 -29.49 33.40
CA MET A 1 -10.43 -29.66 31.94
C MET A 1 -10.18 -28.27 31.36
N PHE A 2 -8.93 -27.90 31.17
CA PHE A 2 -8.56 -26.57 30.67
C PHE A 2 -8.59 -26.59 29.16
N ASN A 3 -9.44 -25.74 28.58
CA ASN A 3 -9.65 -25.61 27.14
C ASN A 3 -8.53 -24.72 26.58
N ILE A 4 -7.49 -25.32 26.00
CA ILE A 4 -6.36 -24.59 25.39
C ILE A 4 -6.45 -24.80 23.87
N CYS A 5 -7.31 -24.07 23.18
CA CYS A 5 -7.27 -23.93 21.72
C CYS A 5 -8.13 -22.74 21.32
N ASN A 6 -7.56 -21.53 21.33
CA ASN A 6 -8.18 -20.38 20.67
C ASN A 6 -7.18 -19.35 20.12
N ASN A 7 -5.86 -19.63 20.08
CA ASN A 7 -4.86 -18.59 19.78
C ASN A 7 -3.64 -19.02 18.94
N TYR A 8 -3.63 -20.22 18.34
CA TYR A 8 -2.47 -20.70 17.58
C TYR A 8 -2.80 -20.93 16.10
N HIS A 9 -1.92 -20.46 15.20
CA HIS A 9 -1.89 -20.84 13.80
C HIS A 9 -0.81 -21.90 13.56
N VAL A 10 -1.16 -22.96 12.82
CA VAL A 10 -0.25 -24.06 12.46
C VAL A 10 0.29 -23.83 11.06
N TYR A 11 1.61 -23.83 10.90
CA TYR A 11 2.27 -23.72 9.60
C TYR A 11 3.08 -24.98 9.31
N TYR A 12 2.92 -25.52 8.09
CA TYR A 12 3.63 -26.69 7.60
C TYR A 12 4.61 -26.29 6.49
N ASN A 13 5.89 -26.65 6.65
CA ASN A 13 6.91 -26.47 5.63
C ASN A 13 7.18 -27.81 4.93
N ALA A 14 6.61 -27.97 3.73
CA ALA A 14 6.73 -29.17 2.92
C ALA A 14 8.15 -29.47 2.42
N LYS A 15 9.05 -28.48 2.35
CA LYS A 15 10.44 -28.73 1.93
C LYS A 15 11.27 -29.41 3.00
N ASN A 16 10.91 -29.23 4.28
CA ASN A 16 11.73 -29.65 5.41
C ASN A 16 10.97 -30.58 6.40
N ASN A 17 9.72 -30.96 6.09
CA ASN A 17 8.85 -31.80 6.91
C ASN A 17 8.67 -31.31 8.36
N ASN A 18 8.65 -29.99 8.57
CA ASN A 18 8.57 -29.38 9.89
C ASN A 18 7.24 -28.63 10.11
N PHE A 19 6.76 -28.67 11.34
CA PHE A 19 5.61 -27.92 11.82
C PHE A 19 6.06 -26.78 12.75
N ALA A 20 5.42 -25.62 12.63
CA ALA A 20 5.59 -24.49 13.54
C ALA A 20 4.22 -24.03 14.06
N LEU A 21 4.18 -23.61 15.33
CA LEU A 21 3.02 -22.98 15.96
C LEU A 21 3.36 -21.53 16.28
N LEU A 22 2.53 -20.60 15.84
CA LEU A 22 2.65 -19.17 16.15
C LEU A 22 1.43 -18.72 16.97
N ASN A 23 1.71 -18.04 18.08
CA ASN A 23 0.73 -17.32 18.88
C ASN A 23 0.68 -15.84 18.45
N ASN A 24 -0.44 -15.16 18.74
CA ASN A 24 -0.70 -13.73 18.46
C ASN A 24 0.27 -12.69 19.10
N MET A 25 1.41 -13.11 19.65
CA MET A 25 2.44 -12.25 20.28
C MET A 25 3.83 -12.43 19.66
N ASN A 26 3.95 -12.86 18.39
CA ASN A 26 5.19 -12.89 17.59
C ASN A 26 6.46 -13.47 18.27
N HIS A 27 6.31 -14.41 19.20
CA HIS A 27 7.44 -15.21 19.71
C HIS A 27 7.49 -16.56 19.00
N LEU A 28 8.59 -16.82 18.32
CA LEU A 28 8.86 -18.07 17.60
C LEU A 28 9.13 -19.19 18.61
N VAL A 29 8.17 -20.10 18.80
CA VAL A 29 8.37 -21.32 19.58
C VAL A 29 8.69 -22.46 18.60
N ILE A 30 9.97 -22.75 18.39
CA ILE A 30 10.41 -23.90 17.60
C ILE A 30 10.35 -25.14 18.49
N ILE A 31 9.36 -26.00 18.30
CA ILE A 31 9.33 -27.32 18.94
C ILE A 31 10.16 -28.28 18.10
N TYR A 32 11.37 -28.59 18.56
CA TYR A 32 12.16 -29.70 18.00
C TYR A 32 11.60 -31.03 18.54
N ILE A 33 10.83 -31.75 17.72
CA ILE A 33 10.55 -33.16 18.01
C ILE A 33 11.81 -33.95 17.65
N LYS A 34 12.78 -33.98 18.57
CA LYS A 34 13.87 -34.97 18.50
C LYS A 34 13.25 -36.35 18.71
N SER A 35 13.46 -37.21 17.72
CA SER A 35 13.08 -38.63 17.70
C SER A 35 13.36 -39.29 19.06
N CYS A 36 12.32 -39.45 19.87
CA CYS A 36 12.38 -40.22 21.11
C CYS A 36 11.59 -41.49 20.90
N ILE A 37 12.34 -42.58 20.84
CA ILE A 37 11.92 -43.96 20.67
C ILE A 37 10.83 -44.28 21.71
N MET A 38 9.58 -44.51 21.28
CA MET A 38 8.58 -45.19 22.08
C MET A 38 8.13 -46.46 21.36
N LYS A 39 8.70 -47.58 21.83
CA LYS A 39 8.22 -48.94 21.61
C LYS A 39 6.82 -49.04 22.21
N ASN A 40 5.77 -48.92 21.41
CA ASN A 40 4.49 -49.64 21.55
C ASN A 40 3.52 -49.18 20.46
N LEU A 41 3.46 -49.97 19.39
CA LEU A 41 2.77 -49.67 18.13
C LEU A 41 1.23 -49.62 18.26
N ASN A 42 0.66 -50.01 19.41
CA ASN A 42 -0.79 -50.12 19.60
C ASN A 42 -1.46 -48.89 20.25
N LEU A 43 -0.70 -47.89 20.72
CA LEU A 43 -1.28 -46.66 21.29
C LEU A 43 -1.38 -45.50 20.28
N LEU A 44 -0.65 -45.58 19.16
CA LEU A 44 -0.61 -44.54 18.13
C LEU A 44 -1.87 -44.55 17.23
N ALA A 45 -2.49 -45.72 17.03
CA ALA A 45 -3.68 -45.87 16.20
C ALA A 45 -4.94 -45.24 16.83
N ILE A 46 -5.04 -45.24 18.16
CA ILE A 46 -6.21 -44.69 18.89
C ILE A 46 -6.18 -43.15 18.89
N PHE A 47 -4.98 -42.55 18.90
CA PHE A 47 -4.83 -41.09 18.84
C PHE A 47 -5.09 -40.53 17.44
N ILE A 48 -4.76 -41.28 16.38
CA ILE A 48 -5.01 -40.87 14.99
C ILE A 48 -6.49 -40.97 14.61
N ILE A 49 -7.22 -41.97 15.15
CA ILE A 49 -8.67 -42.13 14.90
C ILE A 49 -9.50 -41.06 15.63
N ALA A 50 -9.07 -40.59 16.80
CA ALA A 50 -9.76 -39.52 17.53
C ALA A 50 -9.61 -38.13 16.88
N VAL A 51 -8.51 -37.90 16.13
CA VAL A 51 -8.25 -36.62 15.45
C VAL A 51 -9.02 -36.49 14.13
N LEU A 52 -9.37 -37.60 13.46
CA LEU A 52 -10.12 -37.59 12.21
C LEU A 52 -11.65 -37.48 12.38
N ALA A 53 -12.16 -37.57 13.61
CA ALA A 53 -13.60 -37.48 13.91
C ALA A 53 -14.06 -36.09 14.41
N SER A 54 -13.21 -35.07 14.43
CA SER A 54 -13.56 -33.77 15.04
C SER A 54 -13.33 -32.52 14.18
N CYS A 55 -13.06 -32.66 12.88
CA CYS A 55 -13.08 -31.50 11.98
C CYS A 55 -13.83 -31.82 10.70
N THR A 56 -15.17 -31.92 10.76
CA THR A 56 -15.98 -31.54 9.60
C THR A 56 -16.03 -30.02 9.56
N ASN A 57 -15.00 -29.40 9.00
CA ASN A 57 -15.12 -28.02 8.56
C ASN A 57 -15.85 -28.07 7.23
N GLU A 58 -17.09 -27.59 7.24
CA GLU A 58 -17.84 -27.29 6.04
C GLU A 58 -17.00 -26.37 5.14
N VAL A 59 -16.73 -26.81 3.92
CA VAL A 59 -16.21 -25.92 2.89
C VAL A 59 -17.40 -25.08 2.46
N GLU A 60 -17.52 -23.88 3.01
CA GLU A 60 -18.30 -22.85 2.34
C GLU A 60 -17.58 -22.53 1.03
N VAL A 61 -18.13 -23.04 -0.07
CA VAL A 61 -17.77 -22.61 -1.41
C VAL A 61 -18.20 -21.15 -1.50
N VAL A 62 -17.26 -20.23 -1.26
CA VAL A 62 -17.44 -18.84 -1.67
C VAL A 62 -17.39 -18.86 -3.19
N ASP A 63 -18.58 -18.80 -3.80
CA ASP A 63 -18.75 -18.54 -5.21
C ASP A 63 -18.01 -17.24 -5.55
N ASN A 64 -17.01 -17.34 -6.43
CA ASN A 64 -16.39 -16.19 -7.09
C ASN A 64 -17.35 -15.65 -8.14
N ASN A 65 -18.50 -15.19 -7.67
CA ASN A 65 -19.39 -14.30 -8.39
C ASN A 65 -19.65 -13.10 -7.49
N VAL A 66 -18.65 -12.22 -7.40
CA VAL A 66 -18.92 -10.84 -6.98
C VAL A 66 -19.70 -10.20 -8.11
N ASN A 67 -21.01 -10.45 -8.11
CA ASN A 67 -21.96 -9.45 -8.52
C ASN A 67 -21.66 -8.21 -7.68
N ASN A 68 -21.14 -7.18 -8.36
CA ASN A 68 -20.85 -5.86 -7.82
C ASN A 68 -22.12 -5.29 -7.17
N ASN A 69 -22.32 -5.58 -5.89
CA ASN A 69 -23.25 -4.85 -5.05
C ASN A 69 -22.47 -3.76 -4.33
N ASN A 70 -22.61 -2.54 -4.85
CA ASN A 70 -22.07 -1.32 -4.29
C ASN A 70 -22.52 -1.17 -2.83
N ASN A 71 -21.61 -1.39 -1.89
CA ASN A 71 -21.75 -0.87 -0.53
C ASN A 71 -20.64 0.14 -0.24
N ASN A 72 -20.96 1.42 -0.48
CA ASN A 72 -20.13 2.59 -0.21
C ASN A 72 -20.06 2.93 1.30
N ASN A 73 -19.86 1.95 2.17
CA ASN A 73 -19.83 2.13 3.64
C ASN A 73 -18.39 2.32 4.19
N GLY A 74 -17.50 2.95 3.44
CA GLY A 74 -16.16 3.32 3.94
C GLY A 74 -15.22 2.17 4.37
N ASN A 75 -15.66 0.91 4.35
CA ASN A 75 -14.84 -0.25 4.68
C ASN A 75 -13.78 -0.48 3.59
N LEU A 76 -12.55 -0.79 4.01
CA LEU A 76 -11.45 -1.04 3.08
C LEU A 76 -11.69 -2.36 2.33
N ILE A 77 -11.70 -2.29 1.01
CA ILE A 77 -11.77 -3.43 0.10
C ILE A 77 -10.34 -3.83 -0.26
N THR A 78 -9.96 -5.08 0.01
CA THR A 78 -8.62 -5.58 -0.33
C THR A 78 -8.71 -6.58 -1.48
N ASP A 79 -8.03 -6.27 -2.58
CA ASP A 79 -7.93 -7.13 -3.75
C ASP A 79 -6.56 -7.80 -3.78
N THR A 80 -6.52 -9.13 -3.76
CA THR A 80 -5.28 -9.92 -3.90
C THR A 80 -4.92 -10.23 -5.35
N ALA A 81 -5.84 -9.95 -6.29
CA ALA A 81 -5.66 -10.13 -7.72
C ALA A 81 -5.85 -8.78 -8.42
N CYS A 82 -4.85 -7.91 -8.27
CA CYS A 82 -4.93 -6.51 -8.69
C CYS A 82 -5.30 -6.37 -10.16
N ASN A 83 -6.31 -5.54 -10.44
CA ASN A 83 -6.78 -5.30 -11.79
C ASN A 83 -6.08 -4.07 -12.38
N PRO A 84 -5.38 -4.19 -13.53
CA PRO A 84 -4.65 -3.06 -14.13
C PRO A 84 -5.56 -1.91 -14.59
N ASN A 85 -6.87 -2.15 -14.73
CA ASN A 85 -7.85 -1.12 -15.07
C ASN A 85 -8.55 -0.51 -13.85
N THR A 86 -8.20 -0.94 -12.63
CA THR A 86 -8.74 -0.41 -11.38
C THR A 86 -7.73 0.54 -10.76
N VAL A 87 -8.21 1.72 -10.36
CA VAL A 87 -7.43 2.64 -9.54
C VAL A 87 -7.73 2.35 -8.08
N TYR A 88 -6.69 2.17 -7.28
CA TYR A 88 -6.77 1.81 -5.88
C TYR A 88 -6.53 3.04 -5.02
N PHE A 89 -7.49 3.40 -4.16
CA PHE A 89 -7.38 4.58 -3.33
C PHE A 89 -6.11 4.58 -2.49
N VAL A 90 -5.82 3.47 -1.80
CA VAL A 90 -4.68 3.38 -0.89
C VAL A 90 -3.35 3.42 -1.64
N ASN A 91 -3.25 2.74 -2.78
CA ASN A 91 -1.99 2.59 -3.53
C ASN A 91 -1.71 3.81 -4.43
N ASP A 92 -2.75 4.40 -5.03
CA ASP A 92 -2.62 5.36 -6.15
C ASP A 92 -3.07 6.77 -5.77
N ILE A 93 -4.19 6.92 -5.07
CA ILE A 93 -4.80 8.23 -4.81
C ILE A 93 -4.29 8.89 -3.54
N LEU A 94 -4.31 8.17 -2.42
CA LEU A 94 -3.88 8.67 -1.13
C LEU A 94 -2.44 9.23 -1.16
N PRO A 95 -1.47 8.62 -1.86
CA PRO A 95 -0.14 9.20 -2.00
C PRO A 95 -0.11 10.54 -2.73
N ILE A 96 -0.91 10.68 -3.79
CA ILE A 96 -1.02 11.94 -4.55
C ILE A 96 -1.60 13.03 -3.63
N LEU A 97 -2.69 12.73 -2.93
CA LEU A 97 -3.31 13.66 -1.99
C LEU A 97 -2.35 14.02 -0.85
N SER A 98 -1.65 13.04 -0.28
CA SER A 98 -0.70 13.26 0.82
C SER A 98 0.50 14.09 0.40
N SER A 99 1.06 13.85 -0.79
CA SER A 99 2.26 14.54 -1.27
C SER A 99 1.99 15.95 -1.80
N SER A 100 0.77 16.20 -2.31
CA SER A 100 0.45 17.41 -3.08
C SER A 100 -0.60 18.31 -2.42
N CYS A 101 -1.36 17.81 -1.43
CA CYS A 101 -2.51 18.54 -0.86
C CYS A 101 -2.55 18.50 0.68
N ALA A 102 -2.40 17.32 1.28
CA ALA A 102 -2.61 17.08 2.70
C ALA A 102 -1.35 17.32 3.55
N TYR A 103 -0.78 18.52 3.45
CA TYR A 103 0.33 18.98 4.27
C TYR A 103 -0.04 20.21 5.09
N SER A 104 0.78 20.49 6.11
CA SER A 104 0.52 21.56 7.07
C SER A 104 0.38 22.92 6.39
N GLY A 105 -0.67 23.65 6.74
CA GLY A 105 -1.10 24.91 6.12
C GLY A 105 -1.98 24.73 4.87
N CYS A 106 -2.27 23.50 4.44
CA CYS A 106 -3.15 23.20 3.31
C CYS A 106 -4.26 22.24 3.74
N HIS A 107 -4.41 21.05 3.17
CA HIS A 107 -5.55 20.16 3.41
C HIS A 107 -5.22 18.96 4.32
N ASP A 108 -4.35 19.15 5.32
CA ASP A 108 -4.03 18.12 6.31
C ASP A 108 -5.10 18.00 7.40
N ASN A 109 -4.95 17.03 8.31
CA ASN A 109 -5.99 16.74 9.29
C ASN A 109 -6.07 17.77 10.45
N ILE A 110 -5.05 18.64 10.59
CA ILE A 110 -4.86 19.53 11.74
C ILE A 110 -5.10 20.99 11.35
N THR A 111 -4.51 21.43 10.25
CA THR A 111 -4.45 22.82 9.79
C THR A 111 -5.25 23.06 8.50
N ALA A 112 -6.12 22.12 8.13
CA ALA A 112 -7.01 22.15 6.97
C ALA A 112 -7.58 23.54 6.66
N THR A 113 -7.21 24.09 5.51
CA THR A 113 -7.86 25.27 4.93
C THR A 113 -9.28 24.93 4.50
N HIS A 114 -10.20 25.86 4.76
CA HIS A 114 -11.64 25.71 4.47
C HIS A 114 -12.29 24.45 5.09
N GLY A 115 -11.67 23.85 6.11
CA GLY A 115 -12.14 22.61 6.73
C GLY A 115 -12.06 21.37 5.84
N ILE A 116 -11.43 21.47 4.66
CA ILE A 116 -11.25 20.34 3.73
C ILE A 116 -10.03 19.54 4.16
N LYS A 117 -10.23 18.26 4.47
CA LYS A 117 -9.20 17.31 4.91
C LYS A 117 -9.03 16.22 3.86
N LEU A 118 -7.80 15.98 3.43
CA LEU A 118 -7.47 15.02 2.37
C LEU A 118 -6.48 13.93 2.82
N GLY A 119 -6.27 13.78 4.13
CA GLY A 119 -5.27 12.87 4.70
C GLY A 119 -5.71 11.41 4.83
N SER A 120 -6.99 11.09 4.62
CA SER A 120 -7.52 9.72 4.67
C SER A 120 -8.74 9.56 3.78
N TYR A 121 -9.15 8.32 3.49
CA TYR A 121 -10.39 8.06 2.74
C TYR A 121 -11.60 8.72 3.41
N ALA A 122 -11.74 8.50 4.73
CA ALA A 122 -12.86 9.02 5.50
C ALA A 122 -12.90 10.55 5.46
N ASP A 123 -11.75 11.21 5.61
CA ASP A 123 -11.64 12.67 5.56
C ASP A 123 -11.98 13.22 4.16
N VAL A 124 -11.48 12.58 3.09
CA VAL A 124 -11.74 12.97 1.71
C VAL A 124 -13.24 12.91 1.40
N MET A 125 -13.90 11.82 1.78
CA MET A 125 -15.33 11.65 1.53
C MET A 125 -16.17 12.57 2.44
N ALA A 126 -15.79 12.74 3.71
CA ALA A 126 -16.47 13.63 4.66
C ALA A 126 -16.35 15.11 4.27
N SER A 127 -15.29 15.49 3.56
CA SER A 127 -15.12 16.86 3.05
C SER A 127 -16.12 17.23 1.95
N GLY A 128 -16.89 16.27 1.42
CA GLY A 128 -17.92 16.54 0.40
C GLY A 128 -17.38 17.02 -0.95
N VAL A 129 -16.07 16.86 -1.19
CA VAL A 129 -15.40 17.31 -2.43
C VAL A 129 -15.39 16.26 -3.55
N VAL A 130 -15.90 15.06 -3.26
CA VAL A 130 -15.96 13.92 -4.19
C VAL A 130 -17.42 13.50 -4.40
N SER A 131 -17.84 13.52 -5.66
CA SER A 131 -19.10 12.95 -6.14
C SER A 131 -18.79 11.64 -6.86
N ALA A 132 -18.91 10.51 -6.16
CA ALA A 132 -18.62 9.17 -6.71
C ALA A 132 -19.35 8.93 -8.04
N GLY A 133 -18.62 8.45 -9.05
CA GLY A 133 -19.11 8.23 -10.41
C GLY A 133 -19.19 9.50 -11.28
N SER A 134 -18.90 10.69 -10.74
CA SER A 134 -19.04 11.95 -11.47
C SER A 134 -17.85 12.89 -11.25
N PRO A 135 -16.75 12.72 -12.00
CA PRO A 135 -15.57 13.60 -11.90
C PRO A 135 -15.91 15.06 -12.21
N SER A 136 -16.77 15.30 -13.20
CA SER A 136 -17.20 16.66 -13.56
C SER A 136 -17.99 17.36 -12.46
N ASN A 137 -18.60 16.62 -11.54
CA ASN A 137 -19.32 17.16 -10.38
C ASN A 137 -18.54 17.03 -9.06
N SER A 138 -17.24 16.73 -9.15
CA SER A 138 -16.36 16.60 -7.98
C SER A 138 -15.44 17.82 -7.88
N ASN A 139 -15.61 18.62 -6.83
CA ASN A 139 -14.78 19.79 -6.57
C ASN A 139 -13.29 19.42 -6.53
N LEU A 140 -12.94 18.24 -6.01
CA LEU A 140 -11.56 17.73 -6.02
C LEU A 140 -10.96 17.67 -7.44
N TYR A 141 -11.73 17.20 -8.42
CA TYR A 141 -11.24 17.07 -9.80
C TYR A 141 -11.27 18.41 -10.55
N GLN A 142 -12.28 19.24 -10.31
CA GLN A 142 -12.34 20.59 -10.88
C GLN A 142 -11.14 21.43 -10.42
N ALA A 143 -10.83 21.42 -9.13
CA ALA A 143 -9.74 22.20 -8.55
C ALA A 143 -8.36 21.85 -9.14
N ILE A 144 -8.14 20.62 -9.62
CA ILE A 144 -6.83 20.21 -10.18
C ILE A 144 -6.74 20.35 -11.71
N THR A 145 -7.81 20.77 -12.39
CA THR A 145 -7.87 20.83 -13.86
C THR A 145 -7.86 22.26 -14.43
N GLY A 146 -8.01 23.30 -13.61
CA GLY A 146 -7.87 24.70 -14.05
C GLY A 146 -8.71 25.71 -13.25
N GLY A 147 -8.43 26.99 -13.45
CA GLY A 147 -9.20 28.11 -12.88
C GLY A 147 -8.41 28.98 -11.90
N GLU A 148 -9.07 29.99 -11.35
CA GLU A 148 -8.47 30.91 -10.37
C GLU A 148 -8.17 30.21 -9.03
N ASP A 149 -8.95 29.18 -8.68
CA ASP A 149 -8.79 28.37 -7.46
C ASP A 149 -8.04 27.05 -7.71
N MET A 150 -7.12 27.04 -8.69
CA MET A 150 -6.32 25.85 -9.05
C MET A 150 -5.51 25.32 -7.86
N MET A 151 -5.54 24.00 -7.67
CA MET A 151 -4.81 23.27 -6.63
C MET A 151 -3.75 22.32 -7.22
N PRO A 152 -2.53 22.27 -6.64
CA PRO A 152 -2.07 23.13 -5.56
C PRO A 152 -1.85 24.58 -6.03
N PRO A 153 -1.98 25.58 -5.15
CA PRO A 153 -1.86 26.98 -5.54
C PRO A 153 -0.43 27.32 -5.96
N SER A 154 -0.28 28.30 -6.85
CA SER A 154 1.02 28.87 -7.23
C SER A 154 1.79 29.32 -5.97
N PRO A 155 3.10 29.08 -5.87
CA PRO A 155 4.04 28.65 -6.91
C PRO A 155 4.26 27.14 -7.02
N LYS A 156 3.41 26.30 -6.40
CA LYS A 156 3.55 24.84 -6.54
C LYS A 156 3.26 24.40 -7.98
N THR A 157 3.90 23.30 -8.38
CA THR A 157 3.69 22.73 -9.71
C THR A 157 2.33 22.03 -9.76
N PRO A 158 1.52 22.25 -10.81
CA PRO A 158 0.28 21.52 -11.00
C PRO A 158 0.49 20.00 -11.05
N LEU A 159 -0.52 19.23 -10.69
CA LEU A 159 -0.51 17.78 -10.86
C LEU A 159 -0.26 17.44 -12.35
N THR A 160 0.53 16.41 -12.57
CA THR A 160 0.76 15.84 -13.90
C THR A 160 -0.52 15.28 -14.51
N ALA A 161 -0.60 15.20 -15.84
CA ALA A 161 -1.75 14.63 -16.54
C ALA A 161 -2.04 13.17 -16.10
N PHE A 162 -1.01 12.42 -15.73
CA PHE A 162 -1.14 11.06 -15.17
C PHE A 162 -1.85 11.09 -13.80
N GLN A 163 -1.39 11.93 -12.87
CA GLN A 163 -2.04 12.06 -11.55
C GLN A 163 -3.49 12.55 -11.65
N GLN A 164 -3.75 13.53 -12.52
CA GLN A 164 -5.12 14.00 -12.79
C GLN A 164 -6.00 12.87 -13.35
N THR A 165 -5.45 12.05 -14.25
CA THR A 165 -6.12 10.87 -14.81
C THR A 165 -6.43 9.83 -13.74
N GLN A 166 -5.49 9.52 -12.84
CA GLN A 166 -5.75 8.58 -11.73
C GLN A 166 -6.90 9.08 -10.85
N ILE A 167 -6.91 10.36 -10.46
CA ILE A 167 -8.00 10.94 -9.65
C ILE A 167 -9.34 10.88 -10.41
N ARG A 168 -9.36 11.25 -11.70
CA ARG A 168 -10.55 11.16 -12.55
C ARG A 168 -11.10 9.73 -12.59
N ASP A 169 -10.23 8.76 -12.85
CA ASP A 169 -10.62 7.37 -13.06
C ASP A 169 -11.08 6.74 -11.76
N TRP A 170 -10.42 6.99 -10.63
CA TRP A 170 -10.89 6.57 -9.30
C TRP A 170 -12.28 7.12 -8.98
N ILE A 171 -12.53 8.42 -9.22
CA ILE A 171 -13.86 9.00 -9.02
C ILE A 171 -14.87 8.32 -9.95
N SER A 172 -14.54 8.12 -11.22
CA SER A 172 -15.40 7.47 -12.21
C SER A 172 -15.73 6.02 -11.83
N GLN A 173 -14.80 5.32 -11.18
CA GLN A 173 -14.94 3.96 -10.67
C GLN A 173 -15.70 3.87 -9.34
N GLY A 174 -16.31 4.98 -8.91
CA GLY A 174 -17.16 5.04 -7.72
C GLY A 174 -16.42 5.46 -6.44
N ALA A 175 -15.20 6.01 -6.56
CA ALA A 175 -14.43 6.53 -5.43
C ALA A 175 -14.30 5.53 -4.27
N LYS A 176 -13.98 4.27 -4.59
CA LYS A 176 -13.95 3.17 -3.62
C LYS A 176 -12.80 3.32 -2.63
N ASN A 177 -13.01 2.88 -1.38
CA ASN A 177 -11.92 2.67 -0.43
C ASN A 177 -11.30 1.29 -0.70
N ASN A 178 -10.40 1.20 -1.66
CA ASN A 178 -9.80 -0.06 -2.09
C ASN A 178 -8.27 -0.04 -2.00
N PHE A 179 -7.71 -1.23 -1.83
CA PHE A 179 -6.29 -1.52 -1.74
C PHE A 179 -5.98 -2.75 -2.58
N CYS A 180 -4.92 -2.67 -3.37
CA CYS A 180 -4.34 -3.79 -4.09
C CYS A 180 -3.19 -4.36 -3.26
N ASP A 181 -3.35 -5.61 -2.85
CA ASP A 181 -2.29 -6.44 -2.30
C ASP A 181 -1.74 -7.32 -3.43
N ASP A 182 -0.78 -6.80 -4.19
CA ASP A 182 -0.14 -7.52 -5.30
C ASP A 182 0.84 -8.61 -4.83
N GLY A 183 0.86 -8.94 -3.52
CA GLY A 183 1.85 -9.83 -2.93
C GLY A 183 3.28 -9.29 -3.05
N CYS A 184 3.43 -8.01 -3.35
CA CYS A 184 4.66 -7.36 -3.76
C CYS A 184 5.34 -8.03 -4.96
N ASP A 185 4.71 -7.95 -6.14
CA ASP A 185 5.39 -8.39 -7.37
C ASP A 185 6.67 -7.57 -7.58
N SER A 186 7.79 -8.25 -7.36
CA SER A 186 9.13 -7.69 -7.49
C SER A 186 9.92 -8.39 -8.60
N SER A 187 9.24 -9.15 -9.47
CA SER A 187 9.86 -9.96 -10.52
C SER A 187 10.29 -9.12 -11.73
N ASN A 188 9.56 -8.04 -12.03
CA ASN A 188 9.84 -7.16 -13.16
C ASN A 188 9.79 -5.67 -12.76
N VAL A 189 10.84 -5.21 -12.08
CA VAL A 189 10.99 -3.81 -11.70
C VAL A 189 11.71 -3.05 -12.81
N THR A 190 11.02 -2.11 -13.44
CA THR A 190 11.61 -1.19 -14.45
C THR A 190 11.54 0.25 -14.01
N PHE A 191 12.40 1.10 -14.57
CA PHE A 191 12.35 2.52 -14.26
C PHE A 191 11.01 3.13 -14.73
N SER A 192 10.66 2.92 -15.99
CA SER A 192 9.48 3.52 -16.62
C SER A 192 8.16 2.97 -16.05
N GLY A 193 8.10 1.67 -15.77
CA GLY A 193 6.88 0.97 -15.34
C GLY A 193 6.68 0.89 -13.83
N THR A 194 7.75 0.96 -13.04
CA THR A 194 7.65 0.79 -11.57
C THR A 194 8.14 2.02 -10.81
N ILE A 195 9.35 2.49 -11.10
CA ILE A 195 9.99 3.53 -10.27
C ILE A 195 9.41 4.91 -10.55
N LEU A 196 9.26 5.29 -11.81
CA LEU A 196 8.74 6.61 -12.18
C LEU A 196 7.30 6.83 -11.68
N PRO A 197 6.36 5.87 -11.77
CA PRO A 197 5.04 6.00 -11.14
C PRO A 197 5.10 6.20 -9.61
N LEU A 198 6.03 5.51 -8.91
CA LEU A 198 6.24 5.73 -7.48
C LEU A 198 6.75 7.15 -7.19
N MET A 199 7.70 7.65 -7.97
CA MET A 199 8.20 9.03 -7.78
C MET A 199 7.10 10.05 -8.03
N ASN A 200 6.30 9.85 -9.08
CA ASN A 200 5.17 10.72 -9.40
C ASN A 200 4.09 10.70 -8.31
N SER A 201 3.84 9.57 -7.66
CA SER A 201 2.76 9.48 -6.68
C SER A 201 3.18 9.97 -5.29
N TYR A 202 4.44 9.72 -4.90
CA TYR A 202 4.89 9.95 -3.52
C TYR A 202 5.85 11.13 -3.36
N CYS A 203 6.54 11.56 -4.43
CA CYS A 203 7.70 12.45 -4.29
C CYS A 203 7.51 13.81 -4.98
N THR A 204 6.92 13.83 -6.18
CA THR A 204 6.89 15.03 -7.03
C THR A 204 6.03 16.17 -6.46
N GLY A 205 5.11 15.92 -5.52
CA GLY A 205 4.34 17.00 -4.87
C GLY A 205 5.22 18.06 -4.18
N CYS A 206 6.41 17.67 -3.71
CA CYS A 206 7.40 18.60 -3.16
C CYS A 206 8.72 18.65 -3.92
N HIS A 207 9.08 17.56 -4.62
CA HIS A 207 10.36 17.41 -5.33
C HIS A 207 10.22 17.61 -6.85
N SER A 208 9.47 18.63 -7.28
CA SER A 208 9.27 18.99 -8.68
C SER A 208 9.30 20.50 -8.92
N GLY A 209 9.14 20.92 -10.18
CA GLY A 209 9.03 22.33 -10.56
C GLY A 209 10.35 23.10 -10.59
N SER A 210 10.24 24.43 -10.63
CA SER A 210 11.36 25.37 -10.63
C SER A 210 11.98 25.59 -9.26
N ALA A 211 11.26 25.27 -8.18
CA ALA A 211 11.71 25.42 -6.79
C ALA A 211 11.42 24.15 -5.97
N PRO A 212 12.05 23.01 -6.31
CA PRO A 212 11.83 21.78 -5.57
C PRO A 212 12.36 21.88 -4.13
N SER A 213 11.68 21.20 -3.22
CA SER A 213 12.05 21.20 -1.80
C SER A 213 13.46 20.64 -1.60
N GLY A 214 14.28 21.35 -0.83
CA GLY A 214 15.69 21.02 -0.63
C GLY A 214 16.57 21.15 -1.90
N GLY A 215 16.07 21.78 -2.96
CA GLY A 215 16.77 21.87 -4.25
C GLY A 215 16.86 20.53 -5.00
N ILE A 216 16.02 19.55 -4.66
CA ILE A 216 16.08 18.19 -5.21
C ILE A 216 14.86 17.93 -6.10
N ALA A 217 15.06 17.91 -7.41
CA ALA A 217 14.05 17.46 -8.37
C ALA A 217 14.09 15.93 -8.53
N ILE A 218 12.93 15.28 -8.58
CA ILE A 218 12.76 13.81 -8.73
C ILE A 218 11.70 13.54 -9.81
N THR A 219 11.90 14.11 -11.00
CA THR A 219 10.89 14.15 -12.07
C THR A 219 11.26 13.32 -13.30
N ASN A 220 12.50 12.85 -13.39
CA ASN A 220 13.01 12.11 -14.54
C ASN A 220 14.13 11.14 -14.13
N TYR A 221 14.49 10.25 -15.06
CA TYR A 221 15.52 9.24 -14.86
C TYR A 221 16.84 9.82 -14.31
N THR A 222 17.36 10.87 -14.95
CA THR A 222 18.67 11.44 -14.61
C THR A 222 18.71 11.89 -13.16
N ASN A 223 17.68 12.60 -12.68
CA ASN A 223 17.66 13.05 -11.30
C ASN A 223 17.40 11.92 -10.30
N VAL A 224 16.46 11.01 -10.61
CA VAL A 224 16.13 9.86 -9.75
C VAL A 224 17.34 8.95 -9.57
N SER A 225 18.03 8.61 -10.66
CA SER A 225 19.23 7.77 -10.66
C SER A 225 20.36 8.41 -9.84
N ALA A 226 20.59 9.72 -10.01
CA ALA A 226 21.64 10.43 -9.25
C ALA A 226 21.41 10.40 -7.72
N ILE A 227 20.17 10.60 -7.24
CA ILE A 227 19.85 10.53 -5.81
C ILE A 227 19.80 9.09 -5.27
N ALA A 228 19.55 8.12 -6.14
CA ALA A 228 19.58 6.72 -5.78
C ALA A 228 21.03 6.23 -5.60
N GLN A 229 21.92 6.58 -6.52
CA GLN A 229 23.33 6.22 -6.48
C GLN A 229 24.08 6.84 -5.30
N ASN A 230 23.70 8.04 -4.85
CA ASN A 230 24.29 8.65 -3.66
C ASN A 230 23.64 8.19 -2.33
N GLY A 231 22.75 7.19 -2.38
CA GLY A 231 22.10 6.58 -1.22
C GLY A 231 20.98 7.41 -0.59
N LYS A 232 20.80 8.68 -0.98
CA LYS A 232 19.80 9.57 -0.36
C LYS A 232 18.37 9.09 -0.60
N LEU A 233 18.06 8.56 -1.78
CA LEU A 233 16.71 8.05 -2.05
C LEU A 233 16.37 6.92 -1.08
N TYR A 234 17.19 5.88 -1.04
CA TYR A 234 16.93 4.70 -0.20
C TYR A 234 16.96 5.03 1.29
N GLY A 235 17.95 5.82 1.75
CA GLY A 235 18.02 6.25 3.14
C GLY A 235 16.81 7.09 3.58
N SER A 236 16.32 7.97 2.71
CA SER A 236 15.17 8.83 3.01
C SER A 236 13.85 8.06 3.07
N ILE A 237 13.61 7.13 2.12
CA ILE A 237 12.34 6.36 2.09
C ILE A 237 12.29 5.24 3.14
N THR A 238 13.44 4.80 3.63
CA THR A 238 13.54 3.84 4.75
C THR A 238 13.50 4.51 6.12
N HIS A 239 13.52 5.85 6.17
CA HIS A 239 13.66 6.64 7.40
C HIS A 239 14.93 6.26 8.19
N SER A 240 16.02 6.00 7.47
CA SER A 240 17.30 5.62 8.08
C SER A 240 17.94 6.78 8.84
N ALA A 241 18.63 6.47 9.94
CA ALA A 241 19.37 7.46 10.73
C ALA A 241 20.38 8.23 9.85
N GLY A 242 20.45 9.54 10.01
CA GLY A 242 21.31 10.42 9.22
C GLY A 242 20.70 10.91 7.89
N PHE A 243 19.51 10.42 7.52
CA PHE A 243 18.77 10.91 6.35
C PHE A 243 17.52 11.70 6.77
N SER A 244 17.07 12.61 5.91
CA SER A 244 15.77 13.25 6.10
C SER A 244 14.66 12.26 5.72
N ALA A 245 13.84 11.88 6.70
CA ALA A 245 12.70 10.98 6.47
C ALA A 245 11.72 11.56 5.43
N MET A 246 11.41 10.75 4.41
CA MET A 246 10.46 11.09 3.35
C MET A 246 9.41 9.97 3.18
N PRO A 247 8.13 10.30 2.88
CA PRO A 247 7.57 11.64 2.70
C PRO A 247 7.64 12.49 3.99
N LYS A 248 7.86 13.79 3.84
CA LYS A 248 8.12 14.68 4.98
C LYS A 248 6.89 14.73 5.89
N ASN A 249 7.08 14.43 7.18
CA ASN A 249 6.00 14.36 8.18
C ASN A 249 4.87 13.37 7.81
N GLY A 250 5.13 12.47 6.87
CA GLY A 250 4.19 11.45 6.42
C GLY A 250 4.61 10.05 6.86
N THR A 251 3.72 9.10 6.60
CA THR A 251 4.00 7.68 6.84
C THR A 251 5.11 7.19 5.92
N LYS A 252 5.98 6.32 6.44
CA LYS A 252 6.99 5.60 5.65
C LYS A 252 6.32 4.89 4.47
N LEU A 253 6.99 4.83 3.32
CA LEU A 253 6.54 3.99 2.22
C LEU A 253 6.36 2.54 2.69
N SER A 254 5.44 1.82 2.04
CA SER A 254 5.26 0.40 2.30
C SER A 254 6.57 -0.35 2.07
N ASP A 255 6.77 -1.44 2.82
CA ASP A 255 7.97 -2.26 2.66
C ASP A 255 8.09 -2.81 1.23
N CYS A 256 6.96 -3.04 0.55
CA CYS A 256 6.95 -3.41 -0.87
C CYS A 256 7.50 -2.31 -1.78
N ASN A 257 7.03 -1.07 -1.65
CA ASN A 257 7.52 0.05 -2.47
C ASN A 257 9.03 0.28 -2.22
N ILE A 258 9.47 0.15 -0.96
CA ILE A 258 10.88 0.21 -0.59
C ILE A 258 11.67 -0.95 -1.24
N ALA A 259 11.12 -2.17 -1.25
CA ALA A 259 11.74 -3.31 -1.89
C ALA A 259 11.88 -3.13 -3.41
N LYS A 260 10.85 -2.62 -4.09
CA LYS A 260 10.89 -2.27 -5.53
C LYS A 260 12.01 -1.27 -5.81
N VAL A 261 12.12 -0.18 -5.03
CA VAL A 261 13.23 0.77 -5.15
C VAL A 261 14.59 0.12 -4.91
N ARG A 262 14.72 -0.72 -3.87
CA ARG A 262 15.96 -1.44 -3.55
C ARG A 262 16.40 -2.35 -4.70
N ILE A 263 15.48 -3.09 -5.31
CA ILE A 263 15.76 -4.00 -6.42
C ILE A 263 16.27 -3.23 -7.64
N TRP A 264 15.62 -2.13 -7.99
CA TRP A 264 16.08 -1.28 -9.09
C TRP A 264 17.46 -0.68 -8.84
N ILE A 265 17.76 -0.25 -7.60
CA ILE A 265 19.09 0.23 -7.21
C ILE A 265 20.12 -0.89 -7.34
N ALA A 266 19.81 -2.09 -6.85
CA ALA A 266 20.69 -3.25 -6.92
C ALA A 266 20.96 -3.72 -8.37
N ALA A 267 20.01 -3.49 -9.28
CA ALA A 267 20.16 -3.72 -10.71
C ALA A 267 21.01 -2.65 -11.43
N GLY A 268 21.57 -1.66 -10.70
CA GLY A 268 22.41 -0.62 -11.28
C GLY A 268 21.65 0.62 -11.76
N THR A 269 20.44 0.86 -11.24
CA THR A 269 19.60 2.03 -11.59
C THR A 269 19.33 2.15 -13.08
N VAL A 270 19.04 1.04 -13.77
CA VAL A 270 18.86 0.99 -15.22
C VAL A 270 17.68 1.84 -15.72
N ASN A 271 17.80 2.43 -16.91
CA ASN A 271 16.72 3.14 -17.59
C ASN A 271 16.00 2.20 -18.57
N ASN A 272 14.98 1.49 -18.09
CA ASN A 272 14.24 0.47 -18.84
C ASN A 272 12.72 0.57 -18.68
#